data_AF-A0A2D7U6A4-F1
#
_entry.id   AF-A0A2D7U6A4-F1
#
_cell.length_a   1.000
_cell.length_b   1.000
_cell.length_c   1.000
_cell.angle_alpha   90.00
_cell.angle_beta   90.00
_cell.angle_gamma   90.00
#
_symmetry.space_group_name_H-M   'P 1'
#
loop_
_entity.id
_entity.type
_entity.pdbx_description
1 polymer ?
#
loop_
_entity_poly.entity_id
_entity_poly.type
_entity_poly.pdbx_seq_one_letter_code
_entity_poly.pdbx_strand_id
1 'polypeptide(L)' 'MLWLKRWNFIERARLERELWDAFEAKDDIEAMVNALKARIEAMDSTDPELGDQNFRLEVWITTMERIRKIEAMMAGKER' A
#
# COMPACT_ATOMS: atom_id res chain seq x y z
N MET A 1 12.39 -9.78 -15.84
CA MET A 1 12.73 -8.34 -15.65
C MET A 1 12.11 -7.74 -14.36
N LEU A 2 12.12 -8.45 -13.22
CA LEU A 2 11.58 -7.91 -11.95
C LEU A 2 12.59 -7.12 -11.09
N TRP A 3 13.89 -7.33 -11.28
CA TRP A 3 14.95 -6.65 -10.52
C TRP A 3 14.89 -5.12 -10.70
N LEU A 4 14.77 -4.61 -11.93
CA LEU A 4 14.76 -3.16 -12.21
C LEU A 4 13.54 -2.44 -11.64
N LYS A 5 12.36 -3.09 -11.58
CA LYS A 5 11.14 -2.50 -11.00
C LYS A 5 11.23 -2.35 -9.47
N ARG A 6 11.95 -3.25 -8.78
CA ARG A 6 12.10 -3.20 -7.31
C ARG A 6 12.92 -2.00 -6.82
N TRP A 7 13.69 -1.38 -7.71
CA TRP A 7 14.41 -0.11 -7.49
C TRP A 7 13.71 1.10 -8.09
N ASN A 8 12.45 0.98 -8.53
CA ASN A 8 11.68 2.13 -8.95
C ASN A 8 11.20 2.91 -7.72
N PHE A 9 12.14 3.65 -7.12
CA PHE A 9 11.90 4.53 -5.97
C PHE A 9 10.78 5.54 -6.28
N ILE A 10 10.68 6.00 -7.53
CA ILE A 10 9.61 6.90 -7.98
C ILE A 10 8.26 6.20 -7.90
N GLU A 11 8.15 4.96 -8.39
CA GLU A 11 6.90 4.20 -8.32
C GLU A 11 6.51 3.89 -6.88
N ARG A 12 7.48 3.43 -6.07
CA ARG A 12 7.23 3.21 -4.64
C ARG A 12 6.74 4.50 -3.99
N ALA A 13 7.43 5.63 -4.16
CA ALA A 13 7.03 6.91 -3.59
C ALA A 13 5.64 7.35 -4.05
N ARG A 14 5.26 7.10 -5.32
CA ARG A 14 3.91 7.37 -5.83
C ARG A 14 2.86 6.52 -5.10
N LEU A 15 3.11 5.23 -4.97
CA LEU A 15 2.18 4.29 -4.31
C LEU A 15 2.09 4.54 -2.80
N GLU A 16 3.20 4.91 -2.16
CA GLU A 16 3.21 5.38 -0.77
C GLU A 16 2.36 6.64 -0.63
N ARG A 17 2.54 7.62 -1.53
CA ARG A 17 1.77 8.87 -1.53
C ARG A 17 0.28 8.63 -1.71
N GLU A 18 -0.10 7.72 -2.60
CA GLU A 18 -1.51 7.38 -2.84
C GLU A 18 -2.22 6.92 -1.55
N LEU A 19 -1.57 6.09 -0.73
CA LEU A 19 -2.17 5.64 0.52
C LEU A 19 -2.17 6.74 1.60
N TRP A 20 -1.15 7.61 1.61
CA TRP A 20 -1.12 8.79 2.48
C TRP A 20 -2.22 9.79 2.12
N ASP A 21 -2.46 10.07 0.85
CA ASP A 21 -3.52 10.97 0.39
C ASP A 21 -4.90 10.44 0.79
N ALA A 22 -5.14 9.13 0.65
CA ALA A 22 -6.37 8.48 1.12
C ALA A 22 -6.55 8.61 2.64
N PHE A 23 -5.47 8.39 3.39
CA PHE A 23 -5.49 8.59 4.85
C PHE A 23 -5.79 10.05 5.23
N GLU A 24 -5.15 11.02 4.58
CA GLU A 24 -5.40 12.46 4.77
C GLU A 24 -6.85 12.84 4.43
N ALA A 25 -7.43 12.18 3.42
CA ALA A 25 -8.84 12.32 3.03
C ALA A 25 -9.83 11.63 4.00
N LYS A 26 -9.33 10.93 5.04
CA LYS A 26 -10.10 10.11 5.99
C LYS A 26 -10.78 8.89 5.37
N ASP A 27 -10.27 8.40 4.25
CA ASP A 27 -10.71 7.14 3.68
C ASP A 27 -10.24 5.96 4.55
N ASP A 28 -10.97 4.85 4.46
CA ASP A 28 -10.59 3.61 5.13
C ASP A 28 -9.48 2.90 4.33
N ILE A 29 -8.23 3.26 4.64
CA ILE A 29 -7.04 2.68 4.03
C ILE A 29 -6.93 1.16 4.26
N GLU A 30 -7.53 0.62 5.31
CA GLU A 30 -7.49 -0.82 5.60
C GLU A 30 -8.47 -1.57 4.68
N ALA A 31 -9.67 -1.01 4.49
CA ALA A 31 -10.62 -1.51 3.49
C ALA A 31 -10.02 -1.47 2.06
N MET A 32 -9.29 -0.40 1.71
CA MET A 32 -8.62 -0.29 0.41
C MET A 32 -7.55 -1.36 0.20
N VAL A 33 -6.70 -1.60 1.22
CA VAL A 33 -5.67 -2.65 1.18
C VAL A 33 -6.30 -4.03 1.06
N ASN A 34 -7.35 -4.31 1.84
CA ASN A 34 -8.07 -5.58 1.80
C ASN A 34 -8.77 -5.81 0.46
N ALA A 35 -9.37 -4.77 -0.13
CA ALA A 35 -9.98 -4.85 -1.46
C ALA A 35 -8.93 -5.16 -2.54
N LEU A 36 -7.76 -4.53 -2.49
CA LEU A 36 -6.65 -4.84 -3.39
C LEU A 36 -6.18 -6.28 -3.23
N LYS A 37 -6.02 -6.75 -1.99
CA LYS A 37 -5.64 -8.13 -1.70
C LYS A 37 -6.65 -9.13 -2.28
N ALA A 38 -7.94 -8.92 -2.03
CA ALA A 38 -9.01 -9.79 -2.55
C ALA A 38 -9.03 -9.79 -4.09
N ARG A 39 -8.79 -8.63 -4.72
CA ARG A 39 -8.67 -8.54 -6.19
C ARG A 39 -7.50 -9.37 -6.70
N ILE A 40 -6.32 -9.27 -6.08
CA ILE A 40 -5.12 -10.04 -6.46
C ILE A 40 -5.35 -11.54 -6.30
N GLU A 41 -6.00 -11.96 -5.21
CA GLU A 41 -6.33 -13.38 -4.97
C GLU A 41 -7.28 -13.95 -6.02
N ALA A 42 -8.10 -13.10 -6.65
CA ALA A 42 -9.00 -13.49 -7.73
C ALA A 42 -8.36 -13.42 -9.14
N MET A 43 -7.14 -12.89 -9.27
CA MET A 43 -6.44 -12.78 -10.56
C MET A 43 -5.86 -14.13 -11.00
N ASP A 44 -5.81 -14.34 -12.31
CA ASP A 44 -5.12 -15.50 -12.88
C ASP A 44 -3.60 -15.35 -12.69
N SER A 45 -2.93 -16.45 -12.34
CA SER A 45 -1.47 -16.48 -12.16
C SER A 45 -0.66 -16.11 -13.40
N THR A 46 -1.27 -16.15 -14.59
CA THR A 46 -0.69 -15.77 -15.87
C THR A 46 -1.02 -14.33 -16.27
N ASP A 47 -1.80 -13.61 -15.46
CA ASP A 47 -2.16 -12.22 -15.72
C ASP A 47 -0.89 -11.34 -15.71
N PRO A 48 -0.62 -10.59 -16.80
CA PRO A 48 0.58 -9.75 -16.90
C PRO A 48 0.61 -8.62 -15.86
N GLU A 49 -0.53 -8.18 -15.31
CA GLU A 49 -0.61 -7.14 -14.29
C GLU A 49 -0.36 -7.67 -12.88
N LEU A 50 -0.42 -8.98 -12.66
CA LEU A 50 -0.31 -9.59 -11.33
C LEU A 50 0.97 -9.17 -10.59
N GLY A 51 2.09 -9.05 -11.31
CA GLY A 51 3.35 -8.59 -10.73
C GLY A 51 3.29 -7.15 -10.21
N ASP A 52 2.62 -6.26 -10.94
CA ASP A 52 2.50 -4.84 -10.56
C ASP A 52 1.48 -4.65 -9.43
N GLN A 53 0.39 -5.42 -9.44
CA GLN A 53 -0.59 -5.42 -8.35
C GLN A 53 0.00 -5.96 -7.04
N ASN A 54 0.79 -7.05 -7.11
CA ASN A 54 1.51 -7.56 -5.93
C ASN A 54 2.52 -6.55 -5.39
N PHE A 55 3.24 -5.85 -6.26
CA PHE A 55 4.14 -4.77 -5.83
C PHE A 55 3.39 -3.63 -5.15
N ARG A 56 2.25 -3.22 -5.70
CA ARG A 56 1.36 -2.23 -5.07
C ARG A 56 0.91 -2.66 -3.68
N LEU A 57 0.46 -3.91 -3.55
CA LEU A 57 0.04 -4.46 -2.26
C LEU A 57 1.17 -4.44 -1.23
N GLU A 58 2.40 -4.84 -1.63
CA GLU A 58 3.58 -4.78 -0.75
C GLU A 58 3.83 -3.36 -0.23
N VAL A 59 3.86 -2.37 -1.14
CA VAL A 59 4.08 -0.97 -0.76
C VAL A 59 2.97 -0.48 0.18
N TRP A 60 1.71 -0.70 -0.18
CA TRP A 60 0.56 -0.27 0.60
C TRP A 60 0.51 -0.89 2.01
N ILE A 61 0.80 -2.19 2.16
CA ILE A 61 0.87 -2.83 3.48
C ILE A 61 1.93 -2.13 4.35
N THR A 62 3.14 -1.92 3.81
CA THR A 62 4.21 -1.25 4.59
C THR A 62 3.87 0.18 4.95
N THR A 63 3.17 0.91 4.08
CA THR A 63 2.74 2.29 4.35
C THR A 63 1.63 2.35 5.40
N MET A 64 0.64 1.46 5.29
CA MET A 64 -0.44 1.34 6.28
C MET A 64 0.12 1.09 7.68
N GLU A 65 1.05 0.15 7.84
CA GLU A 65 1.69 -0.11 9.12
C GLU A 65 2.41 1.13 9.69
N ARG A 66 3.04 1.94 8.82
CA ARG A 66 3.71 3.19 9.23
C ARG A 66 2.69 4.24 9.68
N ILE A 67 1.59 4.40 8.94
CA ILE A 67 0.48 5.30 9.31
C ILE A 67 -0.05 4.93 10.70
N ARG A 68 -0.38 3.65 10.92
CA ARG A 68 -0.91 3.16 12.22
C ARG A 68 0.08 3.38 13.37
N LYS A 69 1.37 3.18 13.14
CA LYS A 69 2.41 3.48 14.15
C LYS A 69 2.43 4.96 14.52
N ILE A 70 2.32 5.85 13.53
CA ILE A 70 2.29 7.30 13.77
C ILE A 70 1.02 7.70 14.52
N GLU A 71 -0.16 7.19 14.13
CA GLU A 71 -1.42 7.44 14.85
C GLU A 71 -1.33 7.02 16.32
N ALA A 72 -0.81 5.81 16.59
CA ALA A 72 -0.64 5.32 17.96
C ALA A 72 0.33 6.18 18.77
N MET A 73 1.43 6.64 18.16
CA MET A 73 2.38 7.55 18.80
C MET A 73 1.75 8.90 19.13
N MET A 74 0.89 9.43 18.26
CA MET A 74 0.19 10.70 18.50
C MET A 74 -0.83 10.56 19.63
N ALA A 75 -1.65 9.50 19.60
CA ALA A 75 -2.63 9.23 20.66
C ALA A 75 -1.98 8.96 22.03
N GLY A 76 -0.76 8.41 22.06
CA GLY A 76 0.00 8.17 23.28
C GLY A 76 0.65 9.44 23.87
N LYS A 77 0.85 10.50 23.07
CA LYS A 77 1.43 11.77 23.53
C LYS A 77 0.40 12.75 24.09
N GLU A 78 -0.88 12.53 23.81
CA GLU A 78 -1.99 13.36 24.34
C GLU A 78 -2.48 12.91 25.73
N ARG A 79 -1.77 11.98 26.40
CA ARG A 79 -2.05 11.52 27.78
C ARG A 79 -1.05 12.02 28.79
#